data_AF-A0A391P6X2-F1
#
_entry.id   AF-A0A391P6X2-F1
#
_cell.length_a   1.000
_cell.length_b   1.000
_cell.length_c   1.000
_cell.angle_alpha   90.00
_cell.angle_beta   90.00
_cell.angle_gamma   90.00
#
_symmetry.space_group_name_H-M   'P 1'
#
loop_
_entity.id
_entity.type
_entity.pdbx_description
1 polymer ?
#
loop_
_entity_poly.entity_id
_entity_poly.type
_entity_poly.pdbx_seq_one_letter_code
_entity_poly.pdbx_strand_id
1 'polypeptide(L)'
;MASLPEPSAPSRFPTLAQQLYRLASGAVTSQQIVRQSLDAIAASQLELNAFRVIFTEQALADAAEADRKRAAGQHLPLLGVPIAIKDDVDVAGVPTRFGTDGDVPAATADAEVVRRLKAAGAVIVGKTNTCELGQWPFTSSPSPSPASVRVCPRHAARTEHYRRARRPRACPDGAPRPTCCLQTRTLAEAGEF
;
A
#
# COMPACT_ATOMS: atom_id res chain seq x y z
N MET A 1 26.84 36.97 8.88
CA MET A 1 25.55 36.29 9.15
C MET A 1 25.28 35.35 7.97
N ALA A 2 25.60 34.07 8.12
CA ALA A 2 25.32 33.09 7.07
C ALA A 2 23.82 32.82 7.05
N SER A 3 23.17 33.13 5.92
CA SER A 3 21.77 32.82 5.67
C SER A 3 21.56 31.32 5.78
N LEU A 4 20.64 30.88 6.64
CA LEU A 4 20.20 29.49 6.63
C LEU A 4 19.54 29.20 5.27
N PRO A 5 19.79 28.03 4.66
CA PRO A 5 19.13 27.66 3.42
C PRO A 5 17.62 27.55 3.67
N GLU A 6 16.84 28.24 2.84
CA GLU A 6 15.39 28.15 2.83
C GLU A 6 14.95 26.68 2.71
N PRO A 7 13.99 26.21 3.52
CA PRO A 7 13.53 24.84 3.47
C PRO A 7 12.91 24.58 2.09
N SER A 8 13.61 23.78 1.28
CA SER A 8 13.12 23.35 -0.03
C SER A 8 11.72 22.74 0.15
N ALA A 9 10.74 23.23 -0.62
CA ALA A 9 9.38 22.71 -0.61
C ALA A 9 9.40 21.17 -0.68
N PRO A 10 8.55 20.47 0.10
CA PRO A 10 8.59 19.02 0.14
C PRO A 10 8.41 18.47 -1.27
N SER A 11 9.42 17.74 -1.75
CA SER A 11 9.38 16.97 -2.98
C SER A 11 8.10 16.13 -2.99
N ARG A 12 7.12 16.53 -3.80
CA ARG A 12 5.90 15.74 -3.98
C ARG A 12 6.24 14.60 -4.91
N PHE A 13 5.97 13.37 -4.48
CA PHE A 13 6.05 12.21 -5.36
C PHE A 13 5.17 12.41 -6.59
N PRO A 14 5.64 12.00 -7.79
CA PRO A 14 4.89 12.18 -9.01
C PRO A 14 3.60 11.34 -8.97
N THR A 15 2.49 11.92 -9.44
CA THR A 15 1.23 11.19 -9.62
C THR A 15 1.37 10.11 -10.69
N LEU A 16 0.44 9.15 -10.72
CA LEU A 16 0.39 8.13 -11.77
C LEU A 16 0.43 8.75 -13.17
N ALA A 17 -0.38 9.78 -13.43
CA ALA A 17 -0.40 10.47 -14.72
C ALA A 17 0.94 11.13 -15.06
N GLN A 18 1.62 11.72 -14.07
CA GLN A 18 2.96 12.29 -14.28
C GLN A 18 4.01 11.22 -14.59
N GLN A 19 3.95 10.06 -13.93
CA GLN A 19 4.85 8.94 -14.22
C GLN A 19 4.61 8.41 -15.64
N LEU A 20 3.36 8.18 -16.02
CA LEU A 20 2.99 7.74 -17.37
C LEU A 20 3.45 8.73 -18.44
N TYR A 21 3.27 10.03 -18.20
CA TYR A 21 3.76 11.08 -19.11
C TYR A 21 5.29 11.02 -19.26
N ARG A 22 6.04 10.96 -18.16
CA ARG A 22 7.51 10.91 -18.19
C ARG A 22 8.04 9.66 -18.88
N LEU A 23 7.38 8.52 -18.69
CA LEU A 23 7.71 7.29 -19.41
C LEU A 23 7.37 7.42 -20.90
N ALA A 24 6.23 8.00 -21.25
CA ALA A 24 5.81 8.20 -22.65
C ALA A 24 6.74 9.17 -23.39
N SER A 25 7.22 10.23 -22.72
CA SER A 25 8.16 11.19 -23.30
C SER A 25 9.62 10.72 -23.30
N GLY A 26 9.92 9.55 -22.72
CA GLY A 26 11.29 9.06 -22.55
C GLY A 26 12.13 9.87 -21.55
N ALA A 27 11.50 10.75 -20.75
CA ALA A 27 12.20 11.52 -19.72
C ALA A 27 12.72 10.64 -18.58
N VAL A 28 12.11 9.48 -18.37
CA VAL A 28 12.55 8.44 -17.44
C VAL A 28 12.30 7.06 -18.03
N THR A 29 13.05 6.06 -17.56
CA THR A 29 12.80 4.64 -17.81
C THR A 29 11.98 4.00 -16.68
N SER A 30 11.38 2.85 -16.95
CA SER A 30 10.70 2.03 -15.93
C SER A 30 11.68 1.61 -14.84
N GLN A 31 12.89 1.17 -15.20
CA GLN A 31 13.92 0.83 -14.22
C GLN A 31 14.26 1.99 -13.27
N GLN A 32 14.33 3.23 -13.78
CA GLN A 32 14.61 4.40 -12.94
C GLN A 32 13.50 4.64 -11.92
N ILE A 33 12.23 4.63 -12.34
CA ILE A 33 11.12 4.89 -11.41
C ILE A 33 10.87 3.75 -10.43
N VAL A 34 11.14 2.51 -10.83
CA VAL A 34 11.05 1.32 -9.96
C VAL A 34 12.18 1.35 -8.94
N ARG A 35 13.42 1.64 -9.35
CA ARG A 35 14.55 1.79 -8.42
C ARG A 35 14.31 2.88 -7.39
N GLN A 36 13.88 4.07 -7.84
CA GLN A 36 13.51 5.15 -6.91
C GLN A 36 12.43 4.74 -5.91
N SER A 37 11.47 3.91 -6.34
CA SER A 37 10.42 3.39 -5.46
C SER A 37 10.97 2.40 -4.44
N LEU A 38 11.83 1.47 -4.87
CA LEU A 38 12.51 0.52 -3.98
C LEU A 38 13.43 1.23 -2.98
N ASP A 39 14.15 2.26 -3.39
CA ASP A 39 15.00 3.09 -2.52
C ASP A 39 14.15 3.81 -1.47
N ALA A 40 13.00 4.37 -1.86
CA ALA A 40 12.07 5.00 -0.93
C ALA A 40 11.46 4.01 0.06
N ILE A 41 11.16 2.78 -0.39
CA ILE A 41 10.71 1.69 0.49
C ILE A 41 11.81 1.36 1.50
N ALA A 42 13.04 1.12 1.05
CA ALA A 42 14.16 0.77 1.92
C ALA A 42 14.43 1.88 2.96
N ALA A 43 14.45 3.14 2.55
CA ALA A 43 14.68 4.28 3.42
C ALA A 43 13.59 4.47 4.49
N SER A 44 12.33 4.12 4.17
CA SER A 44 11.19 4.31 5.07
C SER A 44 10.78 3.06 5.85
N GLN A 45 11.34 1.89 5.53
CA GLN A 45 10.91 0.61 6.09
C GLN A 45 11.07 0.55 7.61
N LEU A 46 12.16 1.09 8.17
CA LEU A 46 12.37 1.09 9.62
C LEU A 46 11.33 1.95 10.34
N GLU A 47 11.01 3.13 9.78
CA GLU A 47 10.06 4.07 10.40
C GLU A 47 8.61 3.64 10.19
N LEU A 48 8.21 3.38 8.94
CA LEU A 48 6.82 3.11 8.55
C LEU A 48 6.46 1.64 8.61
N ASN A 49 7.40 0.75 8.29
CA ASN A 49 7.16 -0.70 8.21
C ASN A 49 5.96 -1.05 7.30
N ALA A 50 5.90 -0.40 6.13
CA ALA A 50 4.76 -0.49 5.22
C ALA A 50 4.75 -1.78 4.38
N PHE A 51 5.92 -2.36 4.11
CA PHE A 51 6.04 -3.56 3.28
C PHE A 51 6.31 -4.79 4.13
N ARG A 52 5.61 -5.89 3.83
CA ARG A 52 5.89 -7.21 4.41
C ARG A 52 6.91 -7.97 3.57
N VAL A 53 6.76 -7.89 2.25
CA VAL A 53 7.63 -8.56 1.28
C VAL A 53 7.98 -7.55 0.19
N ILE A 54 9.26 -7.48 -0.17
CA ILE A 54 9.76 -6.58 -1.21
C ILE A 54 10.35 -7.45 -2.33
N PHE A 55 9.91 -7.21 -3.56
CA PHE A 55 10.30 -8.01 -4.74
C PHE A 55 11.46 -7.36 -5.49
N THR A 56 12.53 -6.95 -4.82
CA THR A 56 13.59 -6.11 -5.39
C THR A 56 14.12 -6.62 -6.74
N GLU A 57 14.53 -7.89 -6.81
CA GLU A 57 15.11 -8.47 -8.02
C GLU A 57 14.06 -8.63 -9.12
N GLN A 58 12.90 -9.22 -8.80
CA GLN A 58 11.82 -9.43 -9.75
C GLN A 58 11.28 -8.11 -10.30
N ALA A 59 11.10 -7.09 -9.45
CA ALA A 59 10.61 -5.78 -9.85
C ALA A 59 11.59 -5.08 -10.79
N LEU A 60 12.90 -5.19 -10.55
CA LEU A 60 13.90 -4.66 -11.47
C LEU A 60 13.93 -5.41 -12.81
N ALA A 61 13.76 -6.74 -12.80
CA ALA A 61 13.66 -7.54 -14.01
C ALA A 61 12.40 -7.20 -14.83
N ASP A 62 11.25 -7.07 -14.17
CA ASP A 62 9.97 -6.68 -14.78
C ASP A 62 10.05 -5.25 -15.36
N ALA A 63 10.73 -4.34 -14.66
CA ALA A 63 10.97 -2.98 -15.15
C ALA A 63 11.85 -2.96 -16.41
N ALA A 64 12.91 -3.79 -16.45
CA ALA A 64 13.75 -3.92 -17.62
C ALA A 64 12.99 -4.50 -18.82
N GLU A 65 12.09 -5.47 -18.58
CA GLU A 65 11.19 -5.99 -19.61
C GLU A 65 10.18 -4.94 -20.10
N ALA A 66 9.62 -4.14 -19.19
CA ALA A 66 8.74 -3.04 -19.55
C ALA A 66 9.46 -2.00 -20.44
N ASP A 67 10.72 -1.68 -20.14
CA ASP A 67 11.55 -0.80 -20.98
C ASP A 67 11.76 -1.39 -22.38
N ARG A 68 12.05 -2.70 -22.50
CA ARG A 68 12.17 -3.39 -23.80
C ARG A 68 10.87 -3.32 -24.60
N LYS A 69 9.73 -3.60 -23.97
CA LYS A 69 8.40 -3.52 -24.59
C LYS A 69 8.09 -2.12 -25.10
N ARG A 70 8.43 -1.10 -24.31
CA ARG A 70 8.27 0.31 -24.70
C ARG A 70 9.14 0.68 -25.90
N ALA A 71 10.41 0.24 -25.91
CA ALA A 71 11.30 0.46 -27.04
C ALA A 71 10.80 -0.26 -28.32
N ALA A 72 10.10 -1.38 -28.18
CA ALA A 72 9.44 -2.09 -29.28
C ALA A 72 8.10 -1.46 -29.72
N GLY A 73 7.71 -0.29 -29.18
CA GLY A 73 6.47 0.40 -29.55
C GLY A 73 5.20 -0.18 -28.92
N GLN A 74 5.33 -1.05 -27.90
CA GLN A 74 4.17 -1.55 -27.18
C GLN A 74 3.61 -0.49 -26.23
N HIS A 75 2.29 -0.35 -26.21
CA HIS A 75 1.57 0.56 -25.34
C HIS A 75 0.55 -0.23 -24.50
N LEU A 76 0.75 -0.26 -23.17
CA LEU A 76 -0.21 -0.77 -22.20
C LEU A 76 -0.50 0.31 -21.14
N PRO A 77 -1.69 0.32 -20.51
CA PRO A 77 -2.14 1.43 -19.66
C PRO A 77 -1.21 1.76 -18.48
N LEU A 78 -0.51 0.75 -17.94
CA LEU A 78 0.37 0.87 -16.77
C LEU A 78 1.81 0.41 -17.08
N LEU A 79 2.20 0.34 -18.36
CA LEU A 79 3.47 -0.25 -18.78
C LEU A 79 4.68 0.40 -18.10
N GLY A 80 5.27 -0.33 -17.17
CA GLY A 80 6.48 0.05 -16.43
C GLY A 80 6.24 0.81 -15.13
N VAL A 81 4.98 1.00 -14.71
CA VAL A 81 4.63 1.75 -13.50
C VAL A 81 4.77 0.87 -12.24
N PRO A 82 5.50 1.31 -11.19
CA PRO A 82 5.59 0.58 -9.93
C PRO A 82 4.28 0.65 -9.14
N ILE A 83 3.82 -0.50 -8.66
CA ILE A 83 2.65 -0.64 -7.77
C ILE A 83 2.95 -1.61 -6.63
N ALA A 84 2.26 -1.45 -5.50
CA ALA A 84 2.29 -2.40 -4.40
C ALA A 84 0.94 -3.11 -4.26
N ILE A 85 0.95 -4.35 -3.78
CA ILE A 85 -0.25 -5.16 -3.56
C ILE A 85 -0.44 -5.35 -2.06
N LYS A 86 -1.66 -5.25 -1.54
CA LYS A 86 -1.91 -5.47 -0.11
C LYS A 86 -1.80 -6.96 0.23
N ASP A 87 -1.30 -7.31 1.42
CA ASP A 87 -1.14 -8.71 1.87
C ASP A 87 -2.45 -9.43 2.25
N ASP A 88 -3.52 -9.13 1.54
CA ASP A 88 -4.80 -9.86 1.50
C ASP A 88 -5.16 -10.29 0.07
N VAL A 89 -4.23 -10.12 -0.87
CA VAL A 89 -4.37 -10.47 -2.29
C VAL A 89 -3.24 -11.42 -2.70
N ASP A 90 -3.61 -12.48 -3.40
CA ASP A 90 -2.67 -13.48 -3.90
C ASP A 90 -1.78 -12.94 -5.03
N VAL A 91 -0.48 -13.17 -4.85
CA VAL A 91 0.56 -13.00 -5.86
C VAL A 91 1.30 -14.33 -5.93
N ALA A 92 1.37 -14.92 -7.12
CA ALA A 92 1.95 -16.24 -7.32
C ALA A 92 3.39 -16.31 -6.78
N GLY A 93 3.72 -17.43 -6.11
CA GLY A 93 5.06 -17.68 -5.56
C GLY A 93 5.32 -17.06 -4.18
N VAL A 94 4.33 -16.37 -3.58
CA VAL A 94 4.49 -15.70 -2.28
C VAL A 94 3.29 -16.00 -1.38
N PRO A 95 3.50 -16.23 -0.06
CA PRO A 95 2.39 -16.40 0.88
C PRO A 95 1.49 -15.16 0.98
N THR A 96 0.20 -15.37 1.17
CA THR A 96 -0.76 -14.33 1.54
C THR A 96 -1.18 -14.55 2.97
N ARG A 97 -0.74 -13.67 3.88
CA ARG A 97 -0.86 -13.91 5.32
C ARG A 97 -1.95 -13.12 5.99
N PHE A 98 -2.63 -12.21 5.28
CA PHE A 98 -3.67 -11.36 5.85
C PHE A 98 -3.21 -10.62 7.11
N GLY A 99 -1.93 -10.24 7.17
CA GLY A 99 -1.34 -9.54 8.33
C GLY A 99 -1.10 -10.43 9.56
N THR A 100 -1.24 -11.75 9.44
CA THR A 100 -0.92 -12.72 10.49
C THR A 100 0.52 -13.23 10.38
N ASP A 101 1.03 -13.86 11.43
CA ASP A 101 2.35 -14.52 11.45
C ASP A 101 2.27 -16.05 11.35
N GLY A 102 1.08 -16.60 11.05
CA GLY A 102 0.90 -18.03 10.80
C GLY A 102 1.69 -18.49 9.57
N ASP A 103 2.12 -19.75 9.56
CA ASP A 103 2.75 -20.34 8.39
C ASP A 103 1.70 -20.64 7.30
N VAL A 104 1.93 -20.10 6.11
CA VAL A 104 0.98 -20.17 4.99
C VAL A 104 1.79 -20.54 3.73
N PRO A 105 1.36 -21.55 2.96
CA PRO A 105 2.03 -21.89 1.71
C PRO A 105 1.97 -20.71 0.71
N ALA A 106 2.93 -20.68 -0.20
CA ALA A 106 2.92 -19.71 -1.29
C ALA A 106 1.68 -19.90 -2.18
N ALA A 107 1.08 -18.80 -2.63
CA ALA A 107 -0.02 -18.86 -3.58
C ALA A 107 0.46 -19.48 -4.91
N THR A 108 -0.30 -20.40 -5.47
CA THR A 108 0.04 -21.08 -6.73
C THR A 108 -0.31 -20.26 -7.97
N ALA A 109 -1.19 -19.26 -7.82
CA ALA A 109 -1.65 -18.39 -8.89
C ALA A 109 -1.85 -16.95 -8.40
N ASP A 110 -1.82 -16.00 -9.34
CA ASP A 110 -2.18 -14.62 -9.07
C ASP A 110 -3.71 -14.50 -8.88
N ALA A 111 -4.13 -13.63 -7.97
CA ALA A 111 -5.52 -13.18 -7.94
C ALA A 111 -5.88 -12.44 -9.25
N GLU A 112 -7.17 -12.43 -9.62
CA GLU A 112 -7.63 -11.80 -10.87
C GLU A 112 -7.23 -10.32 -10.99
N VAL A 113 -7.23 -9.57 -9.89
CA VAL A 113 -6.78 -8.17 -9.87
C VAL A 113 -5.29 -8.05 -10.20
N VAL A 114 -4.45 -8.93 -9.65
CA VAL A 114 -3.00 -8.97 -9.92
C VAL A 114 -2.74 -9.36 -11.37
N ARG A 115 -3.46 -10.36 -11.88
CA ARG A 115 -3.40 -10.77 -13.28
C ARG A 115 -3.73 -9.61 -14.22
N ARG A 116 -4.78 -8.83 -13.94
CA ARG A 116 -5.16 -7.64 -14.72
C ARG A 116 -4.11 -6.53 -14.66
N LEU A 117 -3.54 -6.28 -13.49
CA LEU A 117 -2.50 -5.26 -13.31
C LEU A 117 -1.22 -5.64 -14.08
N LYS A 118 -0.78 -6.91 -14.00
CA LYS A 118 0.33 -7.44 -14.80
C LYS A 118 0.03 -7.35 -16.30
N ALA A 119 -1.18 -7.71 -16.73
CA ALA A 119 -1.61 -7.58 -18.13
C ALA A 119 -1.64 -6.13 -18.62
N ALA A 120 -1.92 -5.17 -17.74
CA ALA A 120 -1.81 -3.74 -18.03
C ALA A 120 -0.35 -3.22 -18.05
N GLY A 121 0.63 -4.07 -17.73
CA GLY A 121 2.06 -3.77 -17.76
C GLY A 121 2.61 -3.16 -16.46
N ALA A 122 1.87 -3.22 -15.36
CA ALA A 122 2.34 -2.71 -14.07
C ALA A 122 3.46 -3.59 -13.49
N VAL A 123 4.42 -2.97 -12.81
CA VAL A 123 5.53 -3.62 -12.12
C VAL A 123 5.19 -3.72 -10.63
N ILE A 124 5.11 -4.92 -10.09
CA ILE A 124 4.75 -5.12 -8.68
C ILE A 124 6.01 -5.09 -7.82
N VAL A 125 6.13 -4.10 -6.94
CA VAL A 125 7.35 -3.91 -6.11
C VAL A 125 7.33 -4.68 -4.80
N GLY A 126 6.17 -5.17 -4.36
CA GLY A 126 6.05 -5.93 -3.12
C GLY A 126 4.63 -6.04 -2.58
N LYS A 127 4.52 -6.71 -1.43
CA LYS A 127 3.29 -6.84 -0.65
C LYS A 127 3.33 -5.94 0.59
N THR A 128 2.28 -5.15 0.81
CA THR A 128 2.18 -4.24 1.95
C THR A 128 1.61 -4.94 3.18
N ASN A 129 2.02 -4.49 4.36
CA ASN A 129 1.39 -4.88 5.60
C ASN A 129 -0.10 -4.51 5.61
N THR A 130 -0.89 -5.30 6.33
CA THR A 130 -2.33 -5.09 6.55
C THR A 130 -2.66 -5.33 8.01
N CYS A 131 -3.80 -4.80 8.47
CA CYS A 131 -4.37 -5.23 9.73
C CYS A 131 -4.72 -6.71 9.67
N GLU A 132 -4.58 -7.38 10.80
CA GLU A 132 -4.86 -8.79 10.96
C GLU A 132 -6.29 -9.12 10.48
N LEU A 133 -6.38 -9.95 9.45
CA LEU A 133 -7.62 -10.41 8.81
C LEU A 133 -8.55 -9.28 8.34
N GLY A 134 -8.02 -8.06 8.12
CA GLY A 134 -8.86 -6.93 7.72
C GLY A 134 -9.77 -6.39 8.84
N GLN A 135 -9.57 -6.82 10.09
CA GLN A 135 -10.52 -6.57 11.19
C GLN A 135 -10.54 -5.11 11.67
N TRP A 136 -9.45 -4.37 11.45
CA TRP A 136 -9.24 -3.05 12.02
C TRP A 136 -9.26 -1.96 10.94
N PRO A 137 -9.82 -0.76 11.23
CA PRO A 137 -9.76 0.37 10.30
C PRO A 137 -8.38 1.06 10.25
N PHE A 138 -7.41 0.55 11.02
CA PHE A 138 -6.03 0.98 11.05
C PHE A 138 -5.13 -0.25 11.03
N THR A 139 -3.95 -0.11 10.42
CA THR A 139 -2.99 -1.20 10.22
C THR A 139 -2.22 -1.52 11.50
N SER A 140 -2.93 -2.00 12.52
CA SER A 140 -2.36 -2.55 13.75
C SER A 140 -2.81 -4.00 13.94
N SER A 141 -2.05 -4.76 14.71
CA SER A 141 -2.49 -6.04 15.27
C SER A 141 -2.25 -6.06 16.79
N PRO A 142 -3.08 -6.77 17.59
CA PRO A 142 -2.84 -6.97 19.01
C PRO A 142 -1.59 -7.82 19.28
N SER A 143 -1.25 -8.72 18.36
CA SER A 143 -0.01 -9.49 18.39
C SER A 143 1.20 -8.56 18.25
N PRO A 144 2.33 -8.82 18.95
CA PRO A 144 3.62 -8.19 18.66
C PRO A 144 4.18 -8.71 17.34
N SER A 145 3.40 -8.60 16.26
CA SER A 145 3.86 -8.93 14.92
C SER A 145 4.68 -7.76 14.40
N PRO A 146 5.75 -8.04 13.63
CA PRO A 146 6.36 -7.04 12.79
C PRO A 146 5.40 -6.56 11.68
N ALA A 147 4.12 -6.90 11.67
CA ALA A 147 3.14 -6.50 10.66
C ALA A 147 2.43 -5.16 10.97
N SER A 148 2.65 -4.58 12.15
CA SER A 148 2.06 -3.28 12.49
C SER A 148 2.77 -2.15 11.74
N VAL A 149 2.04 -1.49 10.84
CA VAL A 149 2.52 -0.26 10.18
C VAL A 149 2.56 0.82 11.25
N ARG A 150 3.74 1.40 11.45
CA ARG A 150 3.89 2.52 12.37
C ARG A 150 3.24 3.74 11.74
N VAL A 151 2.23 4.29 12.42
CA VAL A 151 1.55 5.50 11.97
C VAL A 151 2.57 6.64 11.94
N CYS A 152 2.83 7.20 10.76
CA CYS A 152 3.67 8.39 10.63
C CYS A 152 3.18 9.47 11.61
N PRO A 153 4.05 10.16 12.38
CA PRO A 153 3.66 11.16 13.37
C PRO A 153 2.74 12.26 12.82
N ARG A 154 2.91 12.59 11.53
CA ARG A 154 2.09 13.56 10.80
C ARG A 154 0.65 13.06 10.56
N HIS A 155 0.48 11.76 10.38
CA HIS A 155 -0.83 11.09 10.32
C HIS A 155 -1.39 10.78 11.72
N ALA A 156 -0.51 10.57 12.71
CA ALA A 156 -0.85 10.34 14.10
C ALA A 156 -1.70 11.50 14.67
N ALA A 157 -1.35 12.74 14.33
CA ALA A 157 -2.12 13.94 14.68
C ALA A 157 -3.54 13.96 14.07
N ARG A 158 -3.75 13.34 12.89
CA ARG A 158 -5.06 13.22 12.24
C ARG A 158 -5.86 12.03 12.78
N THR A 159 -5.21 10.96 13.23
CA THR A 159 -5.86 9.86 13.97
C THR A 159 -6.22 10.23 15.40
N GLU A 160 -5.50 11.14 16.07
CA GLU A 160 -5.89 11.70 17.37
C GLU A 160 -7.23 12.46 17.25
N HIS A 161 -7.45 13.14 16.12
CA HIS A 161 -8.75 13.74 15.80
C HIS A 161 -9.86 12.69 15.67
N TYR A 162 -9.58 11.54 15.03
CA TYR A 162 -10.52 10.40 14.98
C TYR A 162 -10.74 9.71 16.33
N ARG A 163 -9.71 9.58 17.18
CA ARG A 163 -9.82 9.05 18.55
C ARG A 163 -10.62 9.98 19.46
N ARG A 164 -10.39 11.30 19.38
CA ARG A 164 -11.15 12.32 20.13
C ARG A 164 -12.60 12.42 19.64
N ALA A 165 -12.85 12.23 18.35
CA ALA A 165 -14.21 12.18 17.80
C ALA A 165 -15.03 10.97 18.28
N ARG A 166 -14.40 9.96 18.90
CA ARG A 166 -15.05 8.80 19.53
C ARG A 166 -15.23 8.92 21.04
N ARG A 167 -15.01 10.08 21.67
CA ARG A 167 -15.67 10.31 22.97
C ARG A 167 -17.17 10.30 22.71
N PRO A 168 -17.96 9.44 23.38
CA PRO A 168 -19.39 9.39 23.13
C PRO A 168 -19.97 10.78 23.40
N ARG A 169 -20.33 11.49 22.33
CA ARG A 169 -21.30 12.56 22.44
C ARG A 169 -22.63 11.83 22.64
N ALA A 170 -23.30 12.08 23.76
CA ALA A 170 -24.67 11.67 23.94
C ALA A 170 -25.46 12.07 22.67
N CYS A 171 -26.07 11.09 22.00
CA CYS A 171 -26.97 11.40 20.90
C CYS A 171 -28.21 12.07 21.51
N PRO A 172 -28.70 13.19 20.96
CA PRO A 172 -30.04 13.66 21.25
C PRO A 172 -31.04 12.61 20.77
N ASP A 173 -32.10 12.38 21.55
CA ASP A 173 -33.13 11.39 21.25
C ASP A 173 -33.75 11.65 19.86
N GLY A 174 -33.77 10.61 19.01
CA GLY A 174 -34.59 10.57 17.79
C GLY A 174 -33.89 10.69 16.43
N ALA A 175 -32.56 10.83 16.34
CA ALA A 175 -31.87 10.85 15.04
C ALA A 175 -31.54 9.43 14.50
N PRO A 176 -31.70 9.15 13.18
CA PRO A 176 -31.34 7.87 12.60
C PRO A 176 -29.83 7.63 12.70
N ARG A 177 -29.43 6.46 13.22
CA ARG A 177 -28.03 6.08 13.47
C ARG A 177 -27.28 5.88 12.15
N PRO A 178 -26.03 6.37 12.02
CA PRO A 178 -25.22 6.11 10.83
C PRO A 178 -24.91 4.62 10.70
N THR A 179 -24.86 4.12 9.46
CA THR A 179 -24.69 2.71 9.06
C THR A 179 -23.49 2.02 9.72
N CYS A 180 -22.46 2.80 10.11
CA CYS A 180 -21.29 2.33 10.86
C CYS A 180 -21.63 1.75 12.25
N CYS A 181 -22.66 2.26 12.93
CA CYS A 181 -23.10 1.75 14.24
C CYS A 181 -23.92 0.45 14.14
N LEU A 182 -24.50 0.15 12.98
CA LEU A 182 -25.31 -1.06 12.78
C LEU A 182 -24.45 -2.32 12.64
N GLN A 183 -23.27 -2.22 12.02
CA GLN A 183 -22.33 -3.35 11.88
C GLN A 183 -21.70 -3.77 13.21
N THR A 184 -21.50 -2.85 14.15
CA THR A 184 -20.97 -3.18 15.49
C THR A 184 -21.99 -3.89 16.39
N ARG A 185 -23.30 -3.77 16.11
CA ARG A 185 -24.32 -4.46 16.91
C ARG A 185 -24.57 -5.89 16.43
N THR A 186 -24.51 -6.12 15.12
CA THR A 186 -24.68 -7.46 14.54
C THR A 186 -23.57 -8.43 14.96
N LEU A 187 -22.35 -7.94 15.18
CA LEU A 187 -21.24 -8.77 15.68
C LEU A 187 -21.25 -8.98 17.21
N ALA A 188 -22.01 -8.17 17.96
CA ALA A 188 -22.14 -8.33 19.41
C ALA A 188 -23.31 -9.26 19.81
N GLU A 189 -24.30 -9.45 18.94
CA GLU A 189 -25.47 -10.30 19.19
C GLU A 189 -25.37 -11.70 18.53
N ALA A 190 -24.30 -12.00 17.78
CA ALA A 190 -24.07 -13.31 17.14
C ALA A 190 -23.23 -14.28 17.99
N GLY A 191 -23.11 -14.03 19.29
CA GLY A 191 -22.30 -14.80 20.24
C GLY A 191 -23.07 -15.80 21.10
N GLU A 192 -24.17 -16.36 20.61
CA GLU A 192 -24.81 -17.55 21.18
C GLU A 192 -25.19 -18.50 20.04
N PHE A 193 -24.26 -19.38 19.65
CA PHE A 193 -24.46 -20.77 19.23
C PHE A 193 -23.11 -21.50 19.23
#